data_AF-A0ABD5DWS8-F1
#
_entry.id   AF-A0ABD5DWS8-F1
#
_cell.length_a   1.000
_cell.length_b   1.000
_cell.length_c   1.000
_cell.angle_alpha   90.00
_cell.angle_beta   90.00
_cell.angle_gamma   90.00
#
_symmetry.space_group_name_H-M   'P 1'
#
loop_
_entity.id
_entity.type
_entity.pdbx_description
1 polymer ?
#
loop_
_entity_poly.entity_id
_entity_poly.type
_entity_poly.pdbx_seq_one_letter_code
_entity_poly.pdbx_strand_id
1 'polypeptide(L)' 'NHYSCPQRHQFDLAKEGYVNLLPVQFKRSRDPGDSAEMMQARRAFLDAGHYQPLRDAIAERLRHYAPTDLLDIGCGEGYY' A
#
# COMPACT_ATOMS: atom_id res chain seq x y z
N ASN A 1 17.79 -3.64 9.77
CA ASN A 1 17.42 -3.77 8.34
C ASN A 1 17.01 -2.38 7.87
N HIS A 2 17.77 -1.74 6.97
CA HIS A 2 17.52 -0.37 6.54
C HIS A 2 17.87 -0.21 5.06
N TYR A 3 17.31 0.82 4.43
CA TYR A 3 17.69 1.27 3.09
C TYR A 3 18.53 2.54 3.19
N SER A 4 19.56 2.64 2.35
CA SER A 4 20.45 3.80 2.30
C SER A 4 20.72 4.25 0.88
N CYS A 5 20.84 5.55 0.63
CA CYS A 5 21.25 6.09 -0.67
C CYS A 5 22.73 6.58 -0.65
N PRO A 6 23.36 6.83 -1.82
CA PRO A 6 24.75 7.30 -1.90
C PRO A 6 25.03 8.62 -1.14
N GLN A 7 24.01 9.44 -0.91
CA GLN A 7 24.10 10.70 -0.15
C GLN A 7 23.97 10.49 1.36
N ARG A 8 23.92 9.24 1.84
CA ARG A 8 23.79 8.85 3.26
C ARG A 8 22.45 9.20 3.93
N HIS A 9 21.36 9.30 3.15
CA HIS A 9 20.02 9.22 3.74
C HIS A 9 19.72 7.76 4.09
N GLN A 10 19.10 7.53 5.25
CA GLN A 10 18.74 6.20 5.75
C GLN A 10 17.25 6.12 6.11
N PHE A 11 16.61 5.01 5.77
CA PHE A 11 15.23 4.69 6.10
C PHE A 11 15.17 3.29 6.71
N ASP A 12 14.65 3.19 7.94
CA ASP A 12 14.56 1.91 8.63
C ASP A 12 13.33 1.12 8.18
N LEU A 13 13.47 -0.21 8.14
CA LEU A 13 12.36 -1.13 7.93
C LEU A 13 11.57 -1.26 9.24
N ALA A 14 10.25 -1.03 9.18
CA ALA A 14 9.36 -1.30 10.30
C ALA A 14 9.31 -2.81 10.60
N LYS A 15 8.93 -3.18 11.84
CA LYS A 15 8.80 -4.60 12.22
C LYS A 15 7.73 -5.33 11.39
N GLU A 16 6.75 -4.59 10.89
CA GLU A 16 5.69 -5.04 9.99
C GLU A 16 6.15 -5.17 8.52
N GLY A 17 7.39 -4.78 8.20
CA GLY A 17 8.01 -5.00 6.89
C GLY A 17 7.88 -3.86 5.88
N TYR A 18 7.27 -2.72 6.24
CA TYR A 18 7.17 -1.54 5.36
C TYR A 18 8.28 -0.51 5.63
N VAL A 19 8.54 0.38 4.66
CA VAL A 19 9.49 1.50 4.79
C VAL A 19 8.73 2.81 4.76
N ASN A 20 8.87 3.64 5.80
CA ASN A 20 8.24 4.96 5.83
C ASN A 20 9.11 5.98 5.09
N LEU A 21 8.65 6.42 3.92
CA LEU A 21 9.33 7.39 3.07
C LEU A 21 8.82 8.83 3.23
N LEU A 22 7.87 9.08 4.16
CA LEU A 22 7.35 10.42 4.39
C LEU A 22 8.37 11.29 5.14
N PRO A 23 8.53 12.57 4.77
CA PRO A 23 9.40 13.48 5.51
C PRO A 23 8.91 13.66 6.95
N VAL A 24 9.84 13.82 7.88
CA VAL A 24 9.58 13.86 9.33
C VAL A 24 8.52 14.91 9.71
N GLN A 25 8.51 16.05 9.03
CA GLN A 25 7.57 17.16 9.26
C GLN A 25 6.13 16.92 8.77
N PHE A 26 5.90 15.93 7.92
CA PHE A 26 4.56 15.59 7.40
C PHE A 26 3.94 14.35 8.07
N LYS A 27 4.59 13.79 9.09
CA LYS A 27 4.08 12.61 9.83
C LYS A 27 2.77 12.87 10.61
N ARG A 28 2.42 14.14 10.87
CA ARG A 28 1.30 14.54 11.74
C ARG A 28 0.47 15.65 11.11
N SER A 29 -0.06 15.41 9.91
CA SER A 29 -1.20 16.21 9.44
C SER A 29 -2.28 16.19 10.53
N ARG A 30 -2.85 17.36 10.86
CA ARG A 30 -3.99 17.47 11.78
C ARG A 30 -5.23 16.74 11.25
N ASP A 31 -5.26 16.44 9.96
CA ASP A 31 -6.27 15.65 9.28
C ASP A 31 -5.57 14.41 8.68
N PRO A 32 -5.29 13.36 9.47
CA PRO A 32 -4.77 12.11 8.95
C PRO A 32 -5.90 11.44 8.16
N GLY A 33 -5.72 11.27 6.84
CA GLY A 33 -6.74 10.82 5.88
C GLY A 33 -7.79 9.82 6.40
N ASP A 34 -7.58 8.52 6.16
CA ASP A 34 -8.54 7.50 6.61
C ASP A 34 -8.38 7.21 8.11
N SER A 35 -9.48 7.27 8.86
CA SER A 35 -9.50 6.82 10.25
C SER A 35 -9.43 5.29 10.32
N ALA A 36 -9.04 4.75 11.49
CA ALA A 36 -9.04 3.30 11.69
C ALA A 36 -10.41 2.65 11.42
N GLU A 37 -11.50 3.34 11.76
CA GLU A 37 -12.88 2.90 11.50
C GLU A 37 -13.18 2.85 10.01
N MET A 38 -12.75 3.87 9.25
CA MET A 38 -12.91 3.89 7.78
C MET A 38 -12.13 2.76 7.11
N MET A 39 -10.92 2.46 7.61
CA MET A 39 -10.13 1.33 7.13
C MET A 39 -10.86 0.00 7.35
N GLN A 40 -11.38 -0.24 8.56
CA GLN A 40 -12.15 -1.47 8.84
C GLN A 40 -13.42 -1.58 7.99
N ALA A 41 -14.14 -0.47 7.78
CA ALA A 41 -15.32 -0.46 6.94
C ALA A 41 -14.98 -0.79 5.47
N ARG A 42 -13.90 -0.19 4.94
CA ARG A 42 -13.40 -0.47 3.60
C ARG A 42 -13.01 -1.94 3.46
N ARG A 43 -12.30 -2.49 4.44
CA ARG A 43 -11.92 -3.90 4.46
C ARG A 43 -13.15 -4.82 4.44
N ALA A 44 -14.12 -4.59 5.33
CA ALA A 44 -15.34 -5.39 5.38
C ALA A 44 -16.11 -5.38 4.04
N PHE A 45 -16.19 -4.22 3.39
CA PHE A 45 -16.83 -4.09 2.08
C PHE A 45 -16.08 -4.88 0.98
N LEU A 46 -14.74 -4.81 0.99
CA LEU A 46 -13.91 -5.51 0.01
C LEU A 46 -13.94 -7.04 0.22
N ASP A 47 -13.90 -7.48 1.48
CA ASP A 47 -13.99 -8.89 1.88
C ASP A 47 -15.36 -9.51 1.58
N ALA A 48 -16.42 -8.69 1.53
CA ALA A 48 -17.75 -9.11 1.05
C ALA A 48 -17.79 -9.40 -0.46
N GLY A 49 -16.70 -9.20 -1.19
CA GLY A 49 -16.55 -9.60 -2.60
C GLY A 49 -17.17 -8.63 -3.60
N HIS A 50 -17.67 -7.48 -3.16
CA HIS A 50 -18.29 -6.48 -4.05
C HIS A 50 -17.35 -6.04 -5.19
N TYR A 51 -16.04 -6.02 -4.94
CA TYR A 51 -15.01 -5.62 -5.89
C TYR A 51 -14.22 -6.79 -6.50
N GLN A 52 -14.62 -8.03 -6.19
CA GLN A 52 -13.96 -9.22 -6.71
C GLN A 52 -13.88 -9.24 -8.25
N PRO A 53 -14.93 -8.86 -9.02
CA PRO A 53 -14.84 -8.86 -10.48
C PRO A 53 -13.76 -7.92 -11.02
N LEU A 54 -13.54 -6.77 -10.36
CA LEU A 54 -12.50 -5.82 -10.74
C LEU A 54 -11.11 -6.41 -10.46
N ARG A 55 -10.90 -6.96 -9.27
CA ARG A 55 -9.65 -7.63 -8.89
C ARG A 55 -9.30 -8.74 -9.89
N ASP A 56 -10.26 -9.59 -10.19
CA ASP A 56 -10.05 -10.75 -11.05
C ASP A 56 -9.70 -10.30 -12.49
N ALA A 57 -10.32 -9.23 -13.00
CA ALA A 57 -9.99 -8.63 -14.30
C ALA A 57 -8.58 -8.01 -14.33
N ILE A 58 -8.15 -7.37 -13.23
CA ILE A 58 -6.77 -6.86 -13.10
C ILE A 58 -5.78 -8.04 -13.12
N ALA A 59 -6.05 -9.08 -12.34
CA ALA A 59 -5.21 -10.27 -12.27
C ALA A 59 -5.10 -10.98 -13.64
N GLU A 60 -6.17 -11.02 -14.42
CA GLU A 60 -6.14 -11.57 -15.78
C GLU A 60 -5.23 -10.76 -16.71
N ARG A 61 -5.33 -9.43 -16.67
CA ARG A 61 -4.44 -8.56 -17.45
C ARG A 61 -2.98 -8.73 -17.04
N LEU A 62 -2.69 -8.82 -15.74
CA LEU A 62 -1.33 -9.04 -15.24
C LEU A 62 -0.78 -10.40 -15.69
N ARG A 63 -1.60 -11.46 -15.69
CA ARG A 63 -1.20 -12.76 -16.25
C ARG A 63 -0.91 -12.68 -17.74
N HIS A 64 -1.68 -11.89 -18.49
CA HIS A 64 -1.47 -11.70 -19.92
C HIS A 64 -0.17 -10.95 -20.24
N TYR A 65 0.10 -9.84 -19.53
CA TYR A 65 1.30 -9.04 -19.77
C TYR A 65 2.55 -9.59 -19.11
N ALA A 66 2.41 -10.43 -18.08
CA ALA A 66 3.48 -11.08 -17.33
C ALA A 66 4.65 -10.14 -16.98
N PRO A 67 4.40 -9.01 -16.29
CA PRO A 67 5.47 -8.08 -15.92
C PRO A 67 6.45 -8.75 -14.94
N THR A 68 7.72 -8.40 -15.04
CA THR A 68 8.75 -8.85 -14.08
C THR A 68 8.63 -8.14 -12.74
N ASP A 69 8.17 -6.89 -12.78
CA ASP A 69 8.06 -5.99 -11.64
C ASP A 69 6.71 -5.26 -11.69
N LEU A 70 6.02 -5.21 -10.55
CA LEU A 70 4.71 -4.56 -10.41
C LEU A 70 4.74 -3.60 -9.23
N LEU A 71 4.11 -2.44 -9.40
CA LEU A 71 3.88 -1.47 -8.34
C LEU A 71 2.39 -1.17 -8.24
N ASP A 72 1.80 -1.42 -7.07
CA ASP A 72 0.43 -1.01 -6.76
C ASP A 72 0.43 0.32 -6.00
N ILE A 73 -0.02 1.38 -6.69
CA ILE A 73 -0.07 2.73 -6.13
C ILE A 73 -1.41 2.91 -5.40
N GLY A 74 -1.34 3.23 -4.12
CA GLY A 74 -2.55 3.35 -3.30
C GLY A 74 -3.13 1.99 -2.90
N CYS A 75 -2.25 0.98 -2.72
CA CYS A 75 -2.60 -0.40 -2.36
C CYS A 75 -3.43 -0.55 -1.07
N GLY A 76 -3.53 0.48 -0.24
CA GLY A 76 -4.31 0.43 1.00
C GLY A 76 -3.80 -0.69 1.92
N GLU A 77 -4.69 -1.61 2.30
CA GLU A 77 -4.34 -2.82 3.08
C GLU A 77 -3.97 -4.03 2.21
N GLY A 78 -3.84 -3.87 0.88
CA GLY A 78 -3.41 -4.93 -0.04
C GLY A 78 -4.51 -5.88 -0.49
N TYR A 79 -5.63 -5.35 -0.99
CA TYR A 79 -6.76 -6.16 -1.46
C TYR A 79 -6.59 -6.71 -2.89
N TYR A 80 -5.94 -5.95 -3.77
CA TYR A 80 -5.88 -6.23 -5.21
C TYR A 80 -4.74 -7.19 -5.58
#